data_AF-A0A2N7U1R9-F1
#
_entry.id   AF-A0A2N7U1R9-F1
#
_cell.length_a   1.000
_cell.length_b   1.000
_cell.length_c   1.000
_cell.angle_alpha   90.00
_cell.angle_beta   90.00
_cell.angle_gamma   90.00
#
_symmetry.space_group_name_H-M   'P 1'
#
loop_
_entity.id
_entity.type
_entity.pdbx_description
1 polymer ?
#
loop_
_entity_poly.entity_id
_entity_poly.type
_entity_poly.pdbx_seq_one_letter_code
_entity_poly.pdbx_strand_id
1 'polypeptide(L)'
;MMRSGFLKSAQEPLRAIVGDRLAMVGLVVLLSIIAMALFAPFLSTHEPLSVNEREEGSLLARTVENGQVRWVQEPALGDRTLNAADYRDGIGMAVGRDGAVWRFADGEWQALETPLDATLHDVSISPAGSALAVGQGGAVALLADAGRGSDWQRFEAPETINLSGVAWRDETTALMVGASETIWRLDITSGTFEALESPLGRGMALSSVATDVDGSAWIVGERGLTLRLEPEDDSLTLERMPTNRNLNHIHLAENGEGLIVGERGTLLSRSSLGEQWQSQDAPDSRAMRAGWVTEEGHAFAVGRSSIIFERDGDTWRLMPSDEERHLRALMVTEDAFYALGSDRFVNRLAPPSGEHWFGTDHLGRDLYSQNVHGSRIALLVGFIGAALVVLIGANVGLVAGYFRGRTETVLMRTVDVMYGIPFEPFALILVLLFEPSLFIVILAVSLLTWRTVARLIRSQVLSLRERPFVKAARVAGASDLRIMYLHIFPNVMPLVFLELAIIVGVSIIAEATLSFLGLGPPQSISWGGILHNARLSGAWRDAWWWNLPPGLFIMITVLSVFFISRSLELVANPRLRARR
;
A
#
# COMPACT_ATOMS: atom_id res chain seq x y z
N MET A 1 15.18 42.85 42.48
CA MET A 1 16.08 43.02 41.30
C MET A 1 16.39 41.72 40.53
N MET A 2 16.29 40.53 41.16
CA MET A 2 16.67 39.19 40.66
C MET A 2 16.00 38.68 39.35
N ARG A 3 14.71 38.96 39.12
CA ARG A 3 14.01 38.52 37.90
C ARG A 3 14.47 39.26 36.64
N SER A 4 15.03 40.46 36.77
CA SER A 4 15.26 41.35 35.63
C SER A 4 16.48 40.97 34.77
N GLY A 5 17.51 40.32 35.32
CA GLY A 5 18.73 39.97 34.58
C GLY A 5 18.53 38.77 33.64
N PHE A 6 18.03 37.66 34.19
CA PHE A 6 17.75 36.44 33.42
C PHE A 6 16.70 36.69 32.31
N LEU A 7 15.60 37.35 32.66
CA LEU A 7 14.55 37.69 31.68
C LEU A 7 15.07 38.62 30.59
N LYS A 8 15.93 39.59 30.91
CA LYS A 8 16.55 40.46 29.88
C LYS A 8 17.50 39.69 28.97
N SER A 9 18.35 38.82 29.52
CA SER A 9 19.27 37.99 28.74
C SER A 9 18.54 37.00 27.81
N ALA A 10 17.35 36.53 28.19
CA ALA A 10 16.51 35.68 27.35
C ALA A 10 15.69 36.47 26.31
N GLN A 11 15.36 37.74 26.57
CA GLN A 11 14.58 38.58 25.65
C GLN A 11 15.34 39.01 24.39
N GLU A 12 16.66 39.23 24.49
CA GLU A 12 17.47 39.65 23.35
C GLU A 12 17.52 38.62 22.20
N PRO A 13 17.75 37.31 22.45
CA PRO A 13 17.60 36.26 21.45
C PRO A 13 16.24 36.26 20.74
N LEU A 14 15.16 36.34 21.51
CA LEU A 14 13.78 36.35 20.99
C LEU A 14 13.53 37.54 20.08
N ARG A 15 13.96 38.75 20.48
CA ARG A 15 13.82 39.95 19.65
C ARG A 15 14.64 39.87 18.37
N ALA A 16 15.82 39.24 18.40
CA ALA A 16 16.64 39.06 17.21
C ALA A 16 15.99 38.11 16.20
N ILE A 17 15.37 37.02 16.66
CA ILE A 17 14.61 36.11 15.80
C ILE A 17 13.45 36.86 15.12
N VAL A 18 12.67 37.61 15.90
CA VAL A 18 11.52 38.36 15.36
C VAL A 18 11.94 39.48 14.40
N GLY A 19 13.12 40.07 14.61
CA GLY A 19 13.66 41.13 13.76
C GLY A 19 14.29 40.65 12.44
N ASP A 20 14.61 39.37 12.30
CA ASP A 20 15.24 38.81 11.08
C ASP A 20 14.20 38.06 10.23
N ARG A 21 14.01 38.51 8.98
CA ARG A 21 13.04 37.92 8.05
C ARG A 21 13.29 36.43 7.79
N LEU A 22 14.55 36.00 7.65
CA LEU A 22 14.88 34.60 7.40
C LEU A 22 14.59 33.75 8.65
N ALA A 23 14.92 34.26 9.84
CA ALA A 23 14.62 33.57 11.08
C ALA A 23 13.12 33.45 11.33
N MET A 24 12.32 34.44 10.95
CA MET A 24 10.86 34.37 11.00
C MET A 24 10.30 33.30 10.06
N VAL A 25 10.82 33.20 8.83
CA VAL A 25 10.45 32.10 7.91
C VAL A 25 10.79 30.76 8.53
N GLY A 26 12.00 30.61 9.09
CA GLY A 26 12.40 29.39 9.80
C GLY A 26 11.49 29.08 10.99
N LEU A 27 11.13 30.08 11.79
CA LEU A 27 10.23 29.90 12.92
C LEU A 27 8.84 29.44 12.50
N VAL A 28 8.25 30.03 11.47
CA VAL A 28 6.94 29.63 10.94
C VAL A 28 6.98 28.20 10.43
N VAL A 29 8.00 27.84 9.65
CA VAL A 29 8.18 26.47 9.15
C VAL A 29 8.32 25.47 10.29
N LEU A 30 9.17 25.76 11.27
CA LEU A 30 9.38 24.88 12.42
C LEU A 30 8.09 24.70 13.24
N LEU A 31 7.33 25.78 13.46
CA LEU A 31 6.04 25.72 14.13
C LEU A 31 5.01 24.91 13.34
N SER A 32 5.00 25.02 12.01
CA SER A 32 4.13 24.19 11.15
C SER A 32 4.49 22.70 11.25
N ILE A 33 5.78 22.35 11.29
CA ILE A 33 6.22 20.96 11.47
C ILE A 33 5.88 20.45 12.88
N ILE A 34 6.02 21.29 13.91
CA ILE A 34 5.58 20.95 15.27
C ILE A 34 4.05 20.72 15.31
N ALA A 35 3.27 21.59 14.67
CA ALA A 35 1.83 21.42 14.56
C ALA A 35 1.49 20.12 13.82
N MET A 36 2.18 19.82 12.72
CA MET A 36 2.03 18.57 11.98
C MET A 36 2.27 17.35 12.87
N ALA A 37 3.32 17.37 13.70
CA ALA A 37 3.60 16.27 14.63
C ALA A 37 2.53 16.13 15.72
N LEU A 38 2.09 17.23 16.32
CA LEU A 38 1.07 17.21 17.37
C LEU A 38 -0.28 16.71 16.84
N PHE A 39 -0.71 17.23 15.69
CA PHE A 39 -1.99 16.91 15.06
C PHE A 39 -1.93 15.76 14.05
N ALA A 40 -0.83 14.99 14.01
CA ALA A 40 -0.64 13.90 13.05
C ALA A 40 -1.84 12.94 12.89
N PRO A 41 -2.53 12.48 13.97
CA PRO A 41 -3.66 11.56 13.85
C PRO A 41 -4.87 12.20 13.18
N PHE A 42 -5.01 13.53 13.25
CA PHE A 42 -6.10 14.29 12.62
C PHE A 42 -5.75 14.73 11.20
N LEU A 43 -4.46 14.91 10.92
CA LEU A 43 -3.97 15.32 9.60
C LEU A 43 -3.80 14.12 8.65
N SER A 44 -3.64 12.91 9.18
CA SER A 44 -3.46 11.70 8.36
C SER A 44 -4.76 11.34 7.65
N THR A 45 -4.66 11.02 6.36
CA THR A 45 -5.80 10.58 5.55
C THR A 45 -6.11 9.11 5.77
N HIS A 46 -5.10 8.32 6.13
CA HIS A 46 -5.18 6.87 6.35
C HIS A 46 -4.43 6.45 7.62
N GLU A 47 -4.70 5.24 8.09
CA GLU A 47 -3.84 4.62 9.10
C GLU A 47 -2.47 4.32 8.47
N PRO A 48 -1.35 4.85 8.99
CA PRO A 48 -0.09 4.90 8.25
C PRO A 48 0.59 3.53 8.11
N LEU A 49 0.16 2.52 8.87
CA LEU A 49 0.66 1.15 8.79
C LEU A 49 -0.34 0.17 8.15
N SER A 50 -1.57 0.60 7.88
CA SER A 50 -2.58 -0.23 7.23
C SER A 50 -2.28 -0.35 5.74
N VAL A 51 -2.43 -1.57 5.22
CA VAL A 51 -2.40 -1.81 3.78
C VAL A 51 -3.70 -1.30 3.18
N ASN A 52 -3.63 -0.39 2.21
CA ASN A 52 -4.81 0.08 1.50
C ASN A 52 -5.09 -0.85 0.32
N GLU A 53 -6.22 -1.54 0.42
CA GLU A 53 -6.74 -2.41 -0.64
C GLU A 53 -7.75 -1.64 -1.48
N ARG A 54 -7.69 -1.82 -2.79
CA ARG A 54 -8.67 -1.30 -3.75
C ARG A 54 -9.43 -2.45 -4.39
N GLU A 55 -10.67 -2.20 -4.76
CA GLU A 55 -11.51 -3.13 -5.51
C GLU A 55 -11.93 -2.45 -6.82
N GLU A 56 -11.83 -3.16 -7.95
CA GLU A 56 -12.27 -2.63 -9.24
C GLU A 56 -12.55 -3.74 -10.27
N GLY A 57 -13.35 -3.39 -11.28
CA GLY A 57 -13.73 -4.26 -12.39
C GLY A 57 -12.61 -4.37 -13.41
N SER A 58 -11.49 -4.97 -13.00
CA SER A 58 -10.28 -5.04 -13.83
C SER A 58 -10.57 -5.69 -15.19
N LEU A 59 -10.02 -5.07 -16.23
CA LEU A 59 -10.13 -5.50 -17.62
C LEU A 59 -8.73 -5.53 -18.24
N LEU A 60 -8.35 -6.68 -18.78
CA LEU A 60 -7.13 -6.83 -19.58
C LEU A 60 -7.51 -7.22 -21.00
N ALA A 61 -6.92 -6.57 -21.98
CA ALA A 61 -7.06 -6.90 -23.39
C ALA A 61 -5.80 -7.58 -23.90
N ARG A 62 -5.97 -8.64 -24.69
CA ARG A 62 -4.87 -9.27 -25.42
C ARG A 62 -4.49 -8.39 -26.61
N THR A 63 -3.22 -8.03 -26.69
CA THR A 63 -2.66 -7.23 -27.79
C THR A 63 -1.41 -7.90 -28.36
N VAL A 64 -1.11 -7.59 -29.63
CA VAL A 64 0.09 -8.05 -30.32
C VAL A 64 0.93 -6.82 -30.67
N GLU A 65 1.97 -6.57 -29.89
CA GLU A 65 2.87 -5.44 -30.11
C GLU A 65 4.25 -5.95 -30.55
N ASN A 66 4.74 -5.47 -31.69
CA ASN A 66 6.03 -5.88 -32.26
C ASN A 66 6.20 -7.41 -32.43
N GLY A 67 5.10 -8.12 -32.70
CA GLY A 67 5.07 -9.58 -32.85
C GLY A 67 5.13 -10.36 -31.52
N GLN A 68 5.08 -9.66 -30.37
CA GLN A 68 4.93 -10.29 -29.05
C GLN A 68 3.49 -10.13 -28.56
N VAL A 69 2.91 -11.23 -28.11
CA VAL A 69 1.60 -11.23 -27.46
C VAL A 69 1.75 -10.77 -26.01
N ARG A 70 0.92 -9.81 -25.60
CA ARG A 70 0.84 -9.32 -24.21
C ARG A 70 -0.61 -9.11 -23.80
N TRP A 71 -0.85 -9.19 -22.50
CA TRP A 71 -2.12 -8.81 -21.90
C TRP A 71 -1.94 -7.46 -21.21
N VAL A 72 -2.55 -6.42 -21.79
CA VAL A 72 -2.40 -5.03 -21.36
C VAL A 72 -3.68 -4.59 -20.64
N GLN A 73 -3.50 -3.80 -19.60
CA GLN A 73 -4.62 -3.28 -18.82
C GLN A 73 -5.39 -2.21 -19.60
N GLU A 74 -6.71 -2.37 -19.66
CA GLU A 74 -7.65 -1.36 -20.13
C GLU A 74 -8.25 -0.60 -18.94
N PRO A 75 -8.89 0.56 -19.16
CA PRO A 75 -9.64 1.25 -18.10
C PRO A 75 -10.60 0.29 -17.38
N ALA A 76 -10.52 0.27 -16.04
CA ALA A 76 -11.35 -0.61 -15.23
C ALA A 76 -12.85 -0.29 -15.39
N LEU A 77 -13.66 -1.34 -15.39
CA LEU A 77 -15.12 -1.28 -15.45
C LEU A 77 -15.70 -0.99 -14.07
N GLY A 78 -15.56 0.27 -13.64
CA GLY A 78 -16.02 0.75 -12.34
C GLY A 78 -15.28 0.13 -11.15
N ASP A 79 -15.83 0.37 -9.95
CA ASP A 79 -15.17 0.09 -8.67
C ASP A 79 -15.60 -1.26 -8.04
N ARG A 80 -16.11 -2.19 -8.84
CA ARG A 80 -16.65 -3.48 -8.38
C ARG A 80 -16.01 -4.64 -9.12
N THR A 81 -15.63 -5.70 -8.40
CA THR A 81 -15.16 -6.97 -8.96
C THR A 81 -16.14 -7.54 -9.97
N LEU A 82 -15.64 -8.03 -11.10
CA LEU A 82 -16.35 -8.81 -12.11
C LEU A 82 -16.07 -10.32 -11.93
N ASN A 83 -17.11 -11.13 -12.02
CA ASN A 83 -17.07 -12.55 -11.72
C ASN A 83 -17.18 -13.41 -12.97
N ALA A 84 -18.02 -13.01 -13.92
CA ALA A 84 -18.28 -13.73 -15.15
C ALA A 84 -18.50 -12.76 -16.31
N ALA A 85 -18.29 -13.26 -17.52
CA ALA A 85 -18.63 -12.58 -18.74
C ALA A 85 -19.00 -13.60 -19.81
N ASP A 86 -19.89 -13.20 -20.71
CA ASP A 86 -20.28 -13.99 -21.87
C ASP A 86 -20.40 -13.06 -23.09
N TYR A 87 -20.20 -13.61 -24.29
CA TYR A 87 -20.28 -12.88 -25.54
C TYR A 87 -20.93 -13.73 -26.62
N ARG A 88 -21.89 -13.15 -27.33
CA ARG A 88 -22.58 -13.78 -28.45
C ARG A 88 -23.06 -12.72 -29.43
N ASP A 89 -22.89 -12.97 -30.72
CA ASP A 89 -23.46 -12.17 -31.83
C ASP A 89 -23.26 -10.65 -31.69
N GLY A 90 -22.05 -10.21 -31.37
CA GLY A 90 -21.72 -8.78 -31.26
C GLY A 90 -22.05 -8.13 -29.90
N ILE A 91 -22.65 -8.89 -28.97
CA ILE A 91 -23.07 -8.40 -27.66
C ILE A 91 -22.32 -9.17 -26.57
N GLY A 92 -21.65 -8.44 -25.68
CA GLY A 92 -21.04 -8.98 -24.48
C GLY A 92 -21.76 -8.51 -23.22
N MET A 93 -21.72 -9.35 -22.19
CA MET A 93 -22.22 -9.03 -20.86
C MET A 93 -21.17 -9.44 -19.83
N ALA A 94 -20.91 -8.58 -18.84
CA ALA A 94 -20.08 -8.89 -17.70
C ALA A 94 -20.84 -8.58 -16.41
N VAL A 95 -20.76 -9.47 -15.42
CA VAL A 95 -21.46 -9.34 -14.15
C VAL A 95 -20.52 -9.50 -12.96
N GLY A 96 -20.88 -8.92 -11.83
CA GLY A 96 -19.97 -8.79 -10.70
C GLY A 96 -20.63 -8.63 -9.34
N ARG A 97 -19.83 -8.13 -8.39
CA ARG A 97 -20.25 -7.90 -7.01
C ARG A 97 -21.26 -6.75 -6.90
N ASP A 98 -22.14 -6.83 -5.91
CA ASP A 98 -23.13 -5.78 -5.58
C ASP A 98 -23.95 -5.33 -6.80
N GLY A 99 -24.39 -6.30 -7.62
CA GLY A 99 -25.18 -6.04 -8.82
C GLY A 99 -24.43 -5.34 -9.95
N ALA A 100 -23.09 -5.33 -9.96
CA ALA A 100 -22.36 -4.74 -11.09
C ALA A 100 -22.68 -5.48 -12.39
N VAL A 101 -23.15 -4.75 -13.40
CA VAL A 101 -23.44 -5.27 -14.74
C VAL A 101 -22.93 -4.30 -15.79
N TRP A 102 -22.22 -4.84 -16.78
CA TRP A 102 -21.69 -4.10 -17.91
C TRP A 102 -22.07 -4.79 -19.21
N ARG A 103 -22.48 -4.01 -20.19
CA ARG A 103 -22.77 -4.43 -21.56
C ARG A 103 -21.64 -3.98 -22.47
N PHE A 104 -21.16 -4.87 -23.32
CA PHE A 104 -20.25 -4.56 -24.41
C PHE A 104 -21.02 -4.62 -25.74
N ALA A 105 -21.00 -3.54 -26.50
CA ALA A 105 -21.58 -3.49 -27.84
C ALA A 105 -20.90 -2.40 -28.66
N ASP A 106 -20.78 -2.61 -29.97
CA ASP A 106 -20.15 -1.65 -30.89
C ASP A 106 -18.73 -1.20 -30.46
N GLY A 107 -18.01 -2.08 -29.75
CA GLY A 107 -16.66 -1.82 -29.24
C GLY A 107 -16.59 -1.04 -27.92
N GLU A 108 -17.73 -0.68 -27.32
CA GLU A 108 -17.79 0.12 -26.09
C GLU A 108 -18.44 -0.63 -24.92
N TRP A 109 -17.97 -0.33 -23.71
CA TRP A 109 -18.54 -0.83 -22.46
C TRP A 109 -19.50 0.20 -21.84
N GLN A 110 -20.69 -0.24 -21.47
CA GLN A 110 -21.71 0.57 -20.83
C GLN A 110 -22.21 -0.11 -19.55
N ALA A 111 -22.23 0.62 -18.43
CA ALA A 111 -22.83 0.12 -17.19
C ALA A 111 -24.35 0.03 -17.33
N LEU A 112 -24.92 -1.08 -16.85
CA LEU A 112 -26.36 -1.28 -16.76
C LEU A 112 -26.80 -1.36 -15.30
N GLU A 113 -28.00 -0.85 -15.02
CA GLU A 113 -28.64 -1.06 -13.73
C GLU A 113 -29.35 -2.41 -13.72
N THR A 114 -29.24 -3.15 -12.62
CA THR A 114 -29.91 -4.42 -12.39
C THR A 114 -30.81 -4.34 -11.15
N PRO A 115 -31.95 -5.04 -11.11
CA PRO A 115 -32.80 -5.13 -9.93
C PRO A 115 -32.20 -6.03 -8.82
N LEU A 116 -31.03 -6.62 -9.05
CA LEU A 116 -30.38 -7.53 -8.13
C LEU A 116 -29.34 -6.80 -7.27
N ASP A 117 -29.68 -6.55 -6.00
CA ASP A 117 -28.72 -6.10 -4.98
C ASP A 117 -27.99 -7.31 -4.35
N ALA A 118 -27.25 -8.03 -5.19
CA ALA A 118 -26.54 -9.26 -4.81
C ALA A 118 -25.27 -9.46 -5.65
N THR A 119 -24.33 -10.25 -5.15
CA THR A 119 -23.17 -10.68 -5.95
C THR A 119 -23.65 -11.62 -7.06
N LEU A 120 -23.43 -11.24 -8.32
CA LEU A 120 -23.72 -12.06 -9.50
C LEU A 120 -22.52 -12.93 -9.80
N HIS A 121 -22.70 -14.25 -9.87
CA HIS A 121 -21.62 -15.21 -10.07
C HIS A 121 -21.43 -15.58 -11.53
N ASP A 122 -22.51 -15.65 -12.32
CA ASP A 122 -22.47 -16.04 -13.72
C ASP A 122 -23.51 -15.32 -14.58
N VAL A 123 -23.24 -15.24 -15.88
CA VAL A 123 -24.14 -14.67 -16.89
C VAL A 123 -24.02 -15.45 -18.18
N SER A 124 -25.13 -15.68 -18.87
CA SER A 124 -25.11 -16.29 -20.21
C SER A 124 -26.12 -15.65 -21.16
N ILE A 125 -25.73 -15.50 -22.42
CA ILE A 125 -26.53 -14.92 -23.51
C ILE A 125 -27.10 -16.06 -24.38
N SER A 126 -28.43 -16.07 -24.49
CA SER A 126 -29.18 -17.04 -25.30
C SER A 126 -28.94 -16.81 -26.79
N PRO A 127 -29.19 -17.82 -27.63
CA PRO A 127 -29.23 -17.67 -29.09
C PRO A 127 -30.22 -16.59 -29.58
N ALA A 128 -31.26 -16.29 -28.80
CA ALA A 128 -32.24 -15.26 -29.12
C ALA A 128 -31.84 -13.84 -28.67
N GLY A 129 -30.67 -13.67 -28.04
CA GLY A 129 -30.15 -12.38 -27.59
C GLY A 129 -30.64 -11.93 -26.20
N SER A 130 -31.41 -12.75 -25.48
CA SER A 130 -31.72 -12.53 -24.06
C SER A 130 -30.55 -12.97 -23.18
N ALA A 131 -30.27 -12.26 -22.07
CA ALA A 131 -29.19 -12.61 -21.13
C ALA A 131 -29.74 -12.95 -19.75
N LEU A 132 -29.27 -14.03 -19.15
CA LEU A 132 -29.68 -14.47 -17.81
C LEU A 132 -28.48 -14.37 -16.87
N ALA A 133 -28.64 -13.66 -15.74
CA ALA A 133 -27.63 -13.52 -14.71
C ALA A 133 -28.07 -14.21 -13.43
N VAL A 134 -27.14 -14.92 -12.78
CA VAL A 134 -27.39 -15.67 -11.55
C VAL A 134 -26.36 -15.38 -10.48
N GLY A 135 -26.71 -15.57 -9.21
CA GLY A 135 -25.75 -15.33 -8.13
C GLY A 135 -26.18 -15.69 -6.72
N GLN A 136 -25.65 -14.91 -5.78
CA GLN A 136 -25.79 -15.12 -4.35
C GLN A 136 -27.25 -15.11 -3.89
N GLY A 137 -27.60 -16.03 -2.98
CA GLY A 137 -28.91 -16.06 -2.34
C GLY A 137 -30.09 -16.32 -3.29
N GLY A 138 -29.86 -17.00 -4.41
CA GLY A 138 -30.90 -17.32 -5.40
C GLY A 138 -31.22 -16.13 -6.30
N ALA A 139 -30.31 -15.18 -6.44
CA ALA A 139 -30.47 -14.07 -7.36
C ALA A 139 -30.54 -14.59 -8.80
N VAL A 140 -31.65 -14.32 -9.50
CA VAL A 140 -31.87 -14.66 -10.90
C VAL A 140 -32.56 -13.48 -11.57
N ALA A 141 -31.99 -12.97 -12.66
CA ALA A 141 -32.64 -11.94 -13.47
C ALA A 141 -32.34 -12.13 -14.96
N LEU A 142 -33.35 -11.87 -15.77
CA LEU A 142 -33.33 -11.96 -17.23
C LEU A 142 -33.39 -10.56 -17.82
N LEU A 143 -32.47 -10.26 -18.72
CA LEU A 143 -32.54 -9.15 -19.63
C LEU A 143 -33.11 -9.65 -20.96
N ALA A 144 -34.32 -9.23 -21.30
CA ALA A 144 -35.04 -9.76 -22.46
C ALA A 144 -34.31 -9.49 -23.79
N ASP A 145 -33.61 -8.37 -23.89
CA ASP A 145 -32.82 -7.98 -25.06
C ASP A 145 -31.49 -7.37 -24.61
N ALA A 146 -30.42 -8.15 -24.69
CA ALA A 146 -29.07 -7.72 -24.33
C ALA A 146 -28.54 -6.62 -25.28
N GLY A 147 -29.12 -6.47 -26.46
CA GLY A 147 -28.79 -5.43 -27.43
C GLY A 147 -29.41 -4.07 -27.10
N ARG A 148 -30.52 -4.02 -26.34
CA ARG A 148 -31.19 -2.76 -25.94
C ARG A 148 -30.97 -2.38 -24.49
N GLY A 149 -30.70 -3.35 -23.61
CA GLY A 149 -30.01 -3.14 -22.34
C GLY A 149 -30.75 -2.31 -21.28
N SER A 150 -32.05 -2.53 -21.03
CA SER A 150 -32.72 -1.79 -19.92
C SER A 150 -33.80 -2.53 -19.13
N ASP A 151 -34.45 -3.56 -19.70
CA ASP A 151 -35.59 -4.20 -19.04
C ASP A 151 -35.20 -5.56 -18.42
N TRP A 152 -34.72 -5.51 -17.17
CA TRP A 152 -34.44 -6.70 -16.37
C TRP A 152 -35.71 -7.20 -15.66
N GLN A 153 -36.04 -8.48 -15.84
CA GLN A 153 -37.05 -9.20 -15.10
C GLN A 153 -36.38 -10.08 -14.04
N ARG A 154 -36.73 -9.85 -12.77
CA ARG A 154 -36.28 -10.71 -11.66
C ARG A 154 -37.17 -11.94 -11.54
N PHE A 155 -36.55 -13.09 -11.29
CA PHE A 155 -37.24 -14.33 -10.92
C PHE A 155 -37.00 -14.65 -9.44
N GLU A 156 -38.02 -15.18 -8.78
CA GLU A 156 -37.89 -15.68 -7.42
C GLU A 156 -37.47 -17.15 -7.46
N ALA A 157 -36.21 -17.42 -7.08
CA ALA A 157 -35.71 -18.78 -6.95
C ALA A 157 -36.53 -19.57 -5.91
N PRO A 158 -36.71 -20.90 -6.10
CA PRO A 158 -37.44 -21.74 -5.15
C PRO A 158 -36.87 -21.73 -3.73
N GLU A 159 -35.55 -21.58 -3.62
CA GLU A 159 -34.82 -21.58 -2.37
C GLU A 159 -33.72 -20.50 -2.35
N THR A 160 -33.36 -20.03 -1.16
CA THR A 160 -32.25 -19.09 -0.97
C THR A 160 -30.91 -19.84 -0.97
N ILE A 161 -30.35 -20.05 -2.16
CA ILE A 161 -29.09 -20.78 -2.34
C ILE A 161 -28.16 -20.06 -3.33
N ASN A 162 -26.85 -20.17 -3.13
CA ASN A 162 -25.91 -19.56 -4.08
C ASN A 162 -25.91 -20.34 -5.39
N LEU A 163 -26.26 -19.66 -6.48
CA LEU A 163 -26.11 -20.16 -7.84
C LEU A 163 -24.74 -19.74 -8.36
N SER A 164 -24.02 -20.66 -8.97
CA SER A 164 -22.63 -20.49 -9.41
C SER A 164 -22.48 -20.43 -10.92
N GLY A 165 -23.41 -21.05 -11.68
CA GLY A 165 -23.31 -21.14 -13.13
C GLY A 165 -24.67 -21.16 -13.82
N VAL A 166 -24.72 -20.68 -15.06
CA VAL A 166 -25.92 -20.64 -15.90
C VAL A 166 -25.58 -20.96 -17.35
N ALA A 167 -26.41 -21.77 -18.01
CA ALA A 167 -26.29 -22.06 -19.44
C ALA A 167 -27.67 -22.22 -20.08
N TRP A 168 -27.81 -21.76 -21.32
CA TRP A 168 -29.04 -21.95 -22.09
C TRP A 168 -29.11 -23.35 -22.69
N ARG A 169 -30.28 -23.99 -22.61
CA ARG A 169 -30.57 -25.23 -23.35
C ARG A 169 -31.17 -24.94 -24.71
N ASP A 170 -32.07 -23.97 -24.74
CA ASP A 170 -32.78 -23.48 -25.92
C ASP A 170 -33.09 -21.98 -25.74
N GLU A 171 -33.90 -21.41 -26.63
CA GLU A 171 -34.25 -19.98 -26.62
C GLU A 171 -35.07 -19.54 -25.39
N THR A 172 -35.71 -20.48 -24.68
CA THR A 172 -36.65 -20.23 -23.59
C THR A 172 -36.28 -20.90 -22.28
N THR A 173 -35.36 -21.87 -22.31
CA THR A 173 -35.03 -22.71 -21.17
C THR A 173 -33.56 -22.56 -20.80
N ALA A 174 -33.30 -22.27 -19.52
CA ALA A 174 -31.95 -22.19 -18.97
C ALA A 174 -31.74 -23.18 -17.82
N LEU A 175 -30.52 -23.71 -17.73
CA LEU A 175 -30.02 -24.49 -16.60
C LEU A 175 -29.21 -23.60 -15.67
N MET A 176 -29.37 -23.82 -14.39
CA MET A 176 -28.63 -23.14 -13.34
C MET A 176 -28.10 -24.16 -12.36
N VAL A 177 -26.87 -23.96 -11.92
CA VAL A 177 -26.20 -24.85 -10.98
C VAL A 177 -25.64 -24.07 -9.81
N GLY A 178 -25.51 -24.70 -8.64
CA GLY A 178 -25.09 -23.98 -7.45
C GLY A 178 -24.60 -24.85 -6.30
N ALA A 179 -24.66 -24.28 -5.10
CA ALA A 179 -24.29 -24.97 -3.88
C ALA A 179 -25.18 -26.22 -3.64
N SER A 180 -24.68 -27.15 -2.83
CA SER A 180 -25.45 -28.33 -2.38
C SER A 180 -26.06 -29.17 -3.51
N GLU A 181 -25.33 -29.33 -4.62
CA GLU A 181 -25.75 -30.09 -5.81
C GLU A 181 -27.06 -29.57 -6.43
N THR A 182 -27.33 -28.28 -6.26
CA THR A 182 -28.52 -27.63 -6.84
C THR A 182 -28.40 -27.59 -8.35
N ILE A 183 -29.38 -28.16 -9.05
CA ILE A 183 -29.55 -28.10 -10.49
C ILE A 183 -30.99 -27.72 -10.76
N TRP A 184 -31.20 -26.55 -11.35
CA TRP A 184 -32.53 -26.03 -11.68
C TRP A 184 -32.65 -25.76 -13.17
N ARG A 185 -33.82 -26.07 -13.70
CA ARG A 185 -34.28 -25.67 -15.03
C ARG A 185 -35.30 -24.55 -14.88
N LEU A 186 -35.11 -23.46 -15.61
CA LEU A 186 -36.05 -22.35 -15.69
C LEU A 186 -36.59 -22.23 -17.11
N ASP A 187 -37.91 -22.26 -17.24
CA ASP A 187 -38.61 -21.76 -18.43
C ASP A 187 -38.91 -20.28 -18.21
N ILE A 188 -38.29 -19.41 -19.01
CA ILE A 188 -38.39 -17.95 -18.85
C ILE A 188 -39.78 -17.42 -19.22
N THR A 189 -40.54 -18.15 -20.03
CA THR A 189 -41.87 -17.74 -20.51
C THR A 189 -42.91 -17.90 -19.41
N SER A 190 -42.87 -19.03 -18.72
CA SER A 190 -43.77 -19.33 -17.60
C SER A 190 -43.22 -18.86 -16.26
N GLY A 191 -41.90 -18.64 -16.15
CA GLY A 191 -41.19 -18.32 -14.92
C GLY A 191 -41.12 -19.49 -13.94
N THR A 192 -41.36 -20.72 -14.40
CA THR A 192 -41.37 -21.90 -13.53
C THR A 192 -39.99 -22.51 -13.41
N PHE A 193 -39.63 -22.85 -12.17
CA PHE A 193 -38.42 -23.61 -11.86
C PHE A 193 -38.75 -25.08 -11.65
N GLU A 194 -37.92 -25.95 -12.20
CA GLU A 194 -37.95 -27.39 -11.98
C GLU A 194 -36.60 -27.84 -11.44
N ALA A 195 -36.61 -28.61 -10.34
CA ALA A 195 -35.39 -29.16 -9.76
C ALA A 195 -35.06 -30.52 -10.37
N LEU A 196 -33.81 -30.67 -10.83
CA LEU A 196 -33.28 -31.93 -11.32
C LEU A 196 -32.48 -32.60 -10.21
N GLU A 197 -32.80 -33.86 -9.88
CA GLU A 197 -32.13 -34.58 -8.80
C GLU A 197 -30.72 -35.03 -9.22
N SER A 198 -29.71 -34.58 -8.47
CA SER A 198 -28.35 -35.08 -8.62
C SER A 198 -28.26 -36.57 -8.26
N PRO A 199 -27.64 -37.42 -9.10
CA PRO A 199 -27.50 -38.85 -8.84
C PRO A 199 -26.58 -39.17 -7.65
N LEU A 200 -25.85 -38.18 -7.13
CA LEU A 200 -24.90 -38.38 -6.05
C LEU A 200 -25.48 -38.10 -4.66
N GLY A 201 -26.29 -37.04 -4.52
CA GLY A 201 -26.98 -36.65 -3.28
C GLY A 201 -26.07 -36.40 -2.07
N ARG A 202 -24.85 -35.89 -2.27
CA ARG A 202 -23.86 -35.62 -1.20
C ARG A 202 -23.70 -34.14 -0.87
N GLY A 203 -24.40 -33.25 -1.55
CA GLY A 203 -24.40 -31.82 -1.29
C GLY A 203 -23.07 -31.13 -1.61
N MET A 204 -22.28 -31.65 -2.56
CA MET A 204 -21.12 -30.93 -3.12
C MET A 204 -21.52 -29.69 -3.92
N ALA A 205 -20.69 -28.65 -3.92
CA ALA A 205 -20.97 -27.47 -4.73
C ALA A 205 -20.68 -27.73 -6.22
N LEU A 206 -21.57 -27.22 -7.08
CA LEU A 206 -21.40 -27.15 -8.52
C LEU A 206 -20.91 -25.75 -8.88
N SER A 207 -19.92 -25.68 -9.77
CA SER A 207 -19.18 -24.45 -10.07
C SER A 207 -19.61 -23.81 -11.38
N SER A 208 -19.88 -24.61 -12.41
CA SER A 208 -20.13 -24.12 -13.77
C SER A 208 -20.88 -25.16 -14.59
N VAL A 209 -21.62 -24.71 -15.60
CA VAL A 209 -22.40 -25.53 -16.53
C VAL A 209 -22.20 -25.00 -17.95
N ALA A 210 -22.14 -25.89 -18.93
CA ALA A 210 -22.11 -25.54 -20.35
C ALA A 210 -22.97 -26.52 -21.16
N THR A 211 -23.59 -26.03 -22.22
CA THR A 211 -24.34 -26.85 -23.18
C THR A 211 -23.44 -27.21 -24.36
N ASP A 212 -23.45 -28.48 -24.74
CA ASP A 212 -22.65 -29.04 -25.83
C ASP A 212 -23.43 -29.00 -27.16
N VAL A 213 -22.74 -29.23 -28.28
CA VAL A 213 -23.34 -29.17 -29.62
C VAL A 213 -24.43 -30.23 -29.86
N ASP A 214 -24.41 -31.34 -29.10
CA ASP A 214 -25.45 -32.38 -29.14
C ASP A 214 -26.67 -32.05 -28.25
N GLY A 215 -26.68 -30.90 -27.58
CA GLY A 215 -27.73 -30.49 -26.63
C GLY A 215 -27.58 -31.08 -25.23
N SER A 216 -26.59 -31.94 -25.00
CA SER A 216 -26.25 -32.39 -23.64
C SER A 216 -25.69 -31.23 -22.83
N ALA A 217 -25.95 -31.21 -21.52
CA ALA A 217 -25.35 -30.21 -20.63
C ALA A 217 -24.31 -30.86 -19.72
N TRP A 218 -23.15 -30.23 -19.62
CA TRP A 218 -22.04 -30.68 -18.78
C TRP A 218 -21.91 -29.75 -17.58
N ILE A 219 -21.91 -30.34 -16.39
CA ILE A 219 -21.88 -29.62 -15.12
C ILE A 219 -20.64 -30.07 -14.35
N VAL A 220 -19.82 -29.13 -13.88
CA VAL A 220 -18.59 -29.42 -13.14
C VAL A 220 -18.61 -28.80 -11.74
N GLY A 221 -17.91 -29.42 -10.79
CA GLY A 221 -17.92 -28.96 -9.41
C GLY A 221 -16.75 -29.44 -8.54
N GLU A 222 -17.02 -29.52 -7.25
CA GLU A 222 -16.02 -29.89 -6.24
C GLU A 222 -15.51 -31.33 -6.42
N ARG A 223 -14.24 -31.54 -6.05
CA ARG A 223 -13.62 -32.88 -5.97
C ARG A 223 -13.68 -33.70 -7.26
N GLY A 224 -13.74 -33.04 -8.41
CA GLY A 224 -13.82 -33.66 -9.73
C GLY A 224 -15.22 -34.17 -10.07
N LEU A 225 -16.26 -33.74 -9.36
CA LEU A 225 -17.64 -34.04 -9.71
C LEU A 225 -17.94 -33.45 -11.09
N THR A 226 -18.32 -34.33 -12.01
CA THR A 226 -18.87 -33.95 -13.31
C THR A 226 -20.14 -34.72 -13.57
N LEU A 227 -21.17 -34.02 -14.02
CA LEU A 227 -22.45 -34.58 -14.42
C LEU A 227 -22.69 -34.27 -15.89
N ARG A 228 -23.30 -35.21 -16.60
CA ARG A 228 -23.80 -35.05 -17.95
C ARG A 228 -25.31 -35.22 -17.93
N LEU A 229 -26.01 -34.21 -18.43
CA LEU A 229 -27.46 -34.20 -18.58
C LEU A 229 -27.81 -34.52 -20.03
N GLU A 230 -28.59 -35.57 -20.25
CA GLU A 230 -29.02 -35.94 -21.59
C GLU A 230 -30.13 -35.01 -22.11
N PRO A 231 -30.16 -34.70 -23.42
CA PRO A 231 -31.16 -33.81 -24.01
C PRO A 231 -32.55 -34.42 -24.14
N GLU A 232 -32.65 -35.75 -24.27
CA GLU A 232 -33.91 -36.41 -24.61
C GLU A 232 -34.83 -36.62 -23.40
N ASP A 233 -34.27 -36.98 -22.24
CA ASP A 233 -35.02 -37.42 -21.07
C ASP A 233 -34.61 -36.72 -19.76
N ASP A 234 -33.73 -35.73 -19.84
CA ASP A 234 -33.16 -35.01 -18.70
C ASP A 234 -32.51 -35.92 -17.65
N SER A 235 -32.07 -37.12 -18.05
CA SER A 235 -31.36 -38.00 -17.13
C SER A 235 -29.96 -37.46 -16.84
N LEU A 236 -29.59 -37.46 -15.55
CA LEU A 236 -28.26 -37.05 -15.08
C LEU A 236 -27.39 -38.28 -14.84
N THR A 237 -26.22 -38.29 -15.48
CA THR A 237 -25.21 -39.34 -15.31
C THR A 237 -23.92 -38.78 -14.74
N LEU A 238 -23.19 -39.62 -13.98
CA LEU A 238 -21.90 -39.26 -13.41
C LEU A 238 -20.78 -39.55 -14.42
N GLU A 239 -20.00 -38.53 -14.72
CA GLU A 239 -18.85 -38.64 -15.62
C GLU A 239 -17.54 -38.76 -14.84
N ARG A 240 -16.67 -39.67 -15.29
CA ARG A 240 -15.40 -39.92 -14.61
C ARG A 240 -14.30 -39.03 -15.18
N MET A 241 -13.84 -38.08 -14.36
CA MET A 241 -12.72 -37.22 -14.72
C MET A 241 -11.36 -37.82 -14.31
N PRO A 242 -10.26 -37.47 -15.01
CA PRO A 242 -8.90 -37.89 -14.65
C PRO A 242 -8.33 -37.12 -13.43
N THR A 243 -9.16 -36.47 -12.63
CA THR A 243 -8.77 -35.65 -11.48
C THR A 243 -9.84 -35.69 -10.39
N ASN A 244 -9.41 -35.52 -9.13
CA ASN A 244 -10.29 -35.36 -7.96
C ASN A 244 -10.17 -33.95 -7.37
N ARG A 245 -9.68 -32.99 -8.14
CA ARG A 245 -9.53 -31.58 -7.73
C ARG A 245 -10.80 -30.81 -8.06
N ASN A 246 -11.03 -29.70 -7.37
CA ASN A 246 -12.17 -28.84 -7.69
C ASN A 246 -12.03 -28.30 -9.11
N LEU A 247 -13.10 -28.43 -9.88
CA LEU A 247 -13.26 -27.88 -11.21
C LEU A 247 -14.02 -26.57 -11.07
N ASN A 248 -13.49 -25.51 -11.67
CA ASN A 248 -13.98 -24.16 -11.45
C ASN A 248 -14.83 -23.67 -12.63
N HIS A 249 -14.49 -24.05 -13.87
CA HIS A 249 -15.20 -23.61 -15.07
C HIS A 249 -15.09 -24.63 -16.19
N ILE A 250 -16.13 -24.72 -17.01
CA ILE A 250 -16.20 -25.51 -18.24
C ILE A 250 -16.60 -24.61 -19.40
N HIS A 251 -15.94 -24.79 -20.55
CA HIS A 251 -16.32 -24.19 -21.81
C HIS A 251 -16.35 -25.25 -22.90
N LEU A 252 -17.38 -25.21 -23.75
CA LEU A 252 -17.58 -26.09 -24.89
C LEU A 252 -17.76 -25.23 -26.15
N ALA A 253 -16.96 -25.48 -27.17
CA ALA A 253 -17.05 -24.81 -28.46
C ALA A 253 -18.10 -25.48 -29.36
N GLU A 254 -18.55 -24.78 -30.41
CA GLU A 254 -19.61 -25.28 -31.30
C GLU A 254 -19.19 -26.52 -32.11
N ASN A 255 -17.89 -26.78 -32.26
CA ASN A 255 -17.36 -27.99 -32.89
C ASN A 255 -17.25 -29.19 -31.92
N GLY A 256 -17.65 -29.04 -30.65
CA GLY A 256 -17.56 -30.06 -29.61
C GLY A 256 -16.21 -30.13 -28.90
N GLU A 257 -15.25 -29.25 -29.20
CA GLU A 257 -14.06 -29.09 -28.36
C GLU A 257 -14.44 -28.59 -26.97
N GLY A 258 -13.71 -29.04 -25.95
CA GLY A 258 -14.00 -28.71 -24.56
C GLY A 258 -12.76 -28.39 -23.76
N LEU A 259 -12.91 -27.45 -22.83
CA LEU A 259 -11.90 -27.12 -21.83
C LEU A 259 -12.54 -27.03 -20.44
N ILE A 260 -11.98 -27.75 -19.49
CA ILE A 260 -12.29 -27.60 -18.06
C ILE A 260 -11.04 -27.11 -17.35
N VAL A 261 -11.21 -26.11 -16.49
CA VAL A 261 -10.14 -25.56 -15.67
C VAL A 261 -10.48 -25.67 -14.19
N GLY A 262 -9.46 -25.71 -13.33
CA GLY A 262 -9.70 -25.89 -11.90
C GLY A 262 -8.54 -25.54 -10.98
N GLU A 263 -8.64 -26.03 -9.75
CA GLU A 263 -7.66 -25.80 -8.70
C GLU A 263 -6.31 -26.46 -9.01
N ARG A 264 -5.23 -25.89 -8.47
CA ARG A 264 -3.86 -26.43 -8.59
C ARG A 264 -3.34 -26.56 -10.04
N GLY A 265 -3.71 -25.65 -10.94
CA GLY A 265 -3.33 -25.70 -12.36
C GLY A 265 -3.98 -26.85 -13.12
N THR A 266 -5.19 -27.27 -12.73
CA THR A 266 -5.91 -28.34 -13.45
C THR A 266 -6.40 -27.81 -14.79
N LEU A 267 -6.01 -28.49 -15.87
CA LEU A 267 -6.45 -28.25 -17.25
C LEU A 267 -6.88 -29.59 -17.84
N LEU A 268 -8.14 -29.73 -18.23
CA LEU A 268 -8.64 -30.91 -18.94
C LEU A 268 -9.18 -30.47 -20.30
N SER A 269 -8.88 -31.22 -21.35
CA SER A 269 -9.44 -30.98 -22.68
C SER A 269 -10.12 -32.19 -23.27
N ARG A 270 -11.05 -31.89 -24.16
CA ARG A 270 -11.69 -32.82 -25.07
C ARG A 270 -11.54 -32.28 -26.49
N SER A 271 -11.05 -33.09 -27.42
CA SER A 271 -10.75 -32.62 -28.79
C SER A 271 -11.94 -32.68 -29.74
N SER A 272 -12.97 -33.47 -29.43
CA SER A 272 -14.20 -33.53 -30.21
C SER A 272 -15.35 -34.16 -29.40
N LEU A 273 -16.57 -34.05 -29.90
CA LEU A 273 -17.74 -34.65 -29.27
C LEU A 273 -17.56 -36.16 -29.06
N GLY A 274 -17.84 -36.62 -27.85
CA GLY A 274 -17.76 -38.04 -27.47
C GLY A 274 -16.35 -38.56 -27.14
N GLU A 275 -15.31 -37.75 -27.30
CA GLU A 275 -13.97 -38.10 -26.82
C GLU A 275 -13.87 -37.99 -25.29
N GLN A 276 -12.91 -38.74 -24.73
CA GLN A 276 -12.62 -38.69 -23.30
C GLN A 276 -11.86 -37.42 -22.92
N TRP A 277 -12.17 -36.87 -21.75
CA TRP A 277 -11.42 -35.77 -21.15
C TRP A 277 -10.00 -36.21 -20.76
N GLN A 278 -9.01 -35.47 -21.24
CA GLN A 278 -7.60 -35.73 -20.99
C GLN A 278 -6.98 -34.60 -20.16
N SER A 279 -6.14 -34.96 -19.19
CA SER A 279 -5.39 -33.97 -18.41
C SER A 279 -4.23 -33.41 -19.24
N GLN A 280 -4.03 -32.11 -19.16
CA GLN A 280 -2.89 -31.41 -19.76
C GLN A 280 -1.94 -30.88 -18.69
N ASP A 281 -0.66 -30.74 -19.05
CA ASP A 281 0.34 -30.16 -18.17
C ASP A 281 0.25 -28.63 -18.18
N ALA A 282 -0.02 -28.06 -17.00
CA ALA A 282 -0.03 -26.62 -16.81
C ALA A 282 1.39 -26.07 -16.54
N PRO A 283 1.74 -24.89 -17.08
CA PRO A 283 3.03 -24.25 -16.82
C PRO A 283 3.25 -23.86 -15.35
N ASP A 284 2.18 -23.73 -14.56
CA ASP A 284 2.18 -23.30 -13.17
C ASP A 284 1.00 -23.98 -12.44
N SER A 285 1.10 -24.06 -11.11
CA SER A 285 0.14 -24.75 -10.24
C SER A 285 -0.92 -23.83 -9.61
N ARG A 286 -0.95 -22.53 -9.91
CA ARG A 286 -2.00 -21.63 -9.40
C ARG A 286 -3.38 -22.05 -9.92
N ALA A 287 -4.42 -21.69 -9.16
CA ALA A 287 -5.80 -22.01 -9.50
C ALA A 287 -6.28 -21.22 -10.72
N MET A 288 -6.87 -21.93 -11.68
CA MET A 288 -7.55 -21.34 -12.85
C MET A 288 -9.02 -21.12 -12.53
N ARG A 289 -9.60 -20.02 -13.00
CA ARG A 289 -10.98 -19.60 -12.72
C ARG A 289 -11.88 -19.68 -13.95
N ALA A 290 -11.39 -19.27 -15.11
CA ALA A 290 -12.10 -19.39 -16.38
C ALA A 290 -11.17 -19.94 -17.45
N GLY A 291 -11.77 -20.63 -18.40
CA GLY A 291 -11.10 -21.15 -19.57
C GLY A 291 -11.98 -21.04 -20.79
N TRP A 292 -11.37 -20.83 -21.94
CA TRP A 292 -12.04 -20.74 -23.24
C TRP A 292 -11.29 -21.60 -24.26
N VAL A 293 -12.02 -22.25 -25.16
CA VAL A 293 -11.45 -22.96 -26.30
C VAL A 293 -12.15 -22.52 -27.58
N THR A 294 -11.36 -22.25 -28.61
CA THR A 294 -11.82 -21.86 -29.94
C THR A 294 -12.03 -23.09 -30.82
N GLU A 295 -12.75 -22.92 -31.91
CA GLU A 295 -12.96 -23.99 -32.91
C GLU A 295 -11.68 -24.42 -33.65
N GLU A 296 -10.64 -23.60 -33.59
CA GLU A 296 -9.33 -23.89 -34.19
C GLU A 296 -8.38 -24.62 -33.21
N GLY A 297 -8.85 -24.94 -32.00
CA GLY A 297 -8.06 -25.60 -30.96
C GLY A 297 -7.22 -24.68 -30.09
N HIS A 298 -7.15 -23.37 -30.41
CA HIS A 298 -6.55 -22.39 -29.50
C HIS A 298 -7.35 -22.32 -28.20
N ALA A 299 -6.65 -22.25 -27.07
CA ALA A 299 -7.30 -22.22 -25.76
C ALA A 299 -6.64 -21.22 -24.82
N PHE A 300 -7.43 -20.69 -23.90
CA PHE A 300 -7.04 -19.68 -22.94
C PHE A 300 -7.48 -20.11 -21.55
N ALA A 301 -6.67 -19.84 -20.54
CA ALA A 301 -7.06 -20.05 -19.15
C ALA A 301 -6.53 -18.91 -18.28
N VAL A 302 -7.37 -18.39 -17.40
CA VAL A 302 -7.01 -17.29 -16.49
C VAL A 302 -7.32 -17.64 -15.06
N GLY A 303 -6.61 -17.02 -14.11
CA GLY A 303 -6.83 -17.31 -12.70
C GLY A 303 -6.19 -16.33 -11.72
N ARG A 304 -5.79 -16.87 -10.57
CA ARG A 304 -5.29 -16.04 -9.46
C ARG A 304 -3.92 -15.41 -9.76
N SER A 305 -3.75 -14.14 -9.38
CA SER A 305 -2.47 -13.41 -9.44
C SER A 305 -1.99 -13.22 -10.88
N SER A 306 -2.92 -12.81 -11.74
CA SER A 306 -2.79 -12.52 -13.17
C SER A 306 -2.14 -13.64 -13.95
N ILE A 307 -2.41 -14.88 -13.52
CA ILE A 307 -1.97 -16.00 -14.31
C ILE A 307 -2.86 -16.12 -15.54
N ILE A 308 -2.21 -16.13 -16.69
CA ILE A 308 -2.84 -16.29 -17.99
C ILE A 308 -2.04 -17.35 -18.74
N PHE A 309 -2.73 -18.37 -19.22
CA PHE A 309 -2.17 -19.37 -20.09
C PHE A 309 -2.78 -19.26 -21.47
N GLU A 310 -1.94 -19.38 -22.50
CA GLU A 310 -2.35 -19.54 -23.89
C GLU A 310 -1.87 -20.90 -24.40
N ARG A 311 -2.77 -21.62 -25.07
CA ARG A 311 -2.49 -22.88 -25.75
C ARG A 311 -2.45 -22.65 -27.25
N ASP A 312 -1.34 -23.06 -27.84
CA ASP A 312 -1.14 -23.14 -29.28
C ASP A 312 -0.72 -24.58 -29.62
N GLY A 313 -1.55 -25.27 -30.42
CA GLY A 313 -1.51 -26.72 -30.57
C GLY A 313 -1.69 -27.45 -29.23
N ASP A 314 -0.73 -28.30 -28.87
CA ASP A 314 -0.76 -29.11 -27.64
C ASP A 314 0.02 -28.48 -26.46
N THR A 315 0.54 -27.26 -26.62
CA THR A 315 1.45 -26.66 -25.62
C THR A 315 0.86 -25.43 -24.97
N TRP A 316 0.79 -25.45 -23.64
CA TRP A 316 0.45 -24.27 -22.83
C TRP A 316 1.68 -23.41 -22.56
N ARG A 317 1.50 -22.10 -22.61
CA ARG A 317 2.51 -21.09 -22.28
C ARG A 317 1.97 -20.13 -21.24
N LEU A 318 2.81 -19.80 -20.26
CA LEU A 318 2.54 -18.71 -19.32
C LEU A 318 2.77 -17.38 -20.02
N MET A 319 1.74 -16.54 -20.03
CA MET A 319 1.79 -15.21 -20.62
C MET A 319 2.20 -14.16 -19.59
N PRO A 320 3.04 -13.18 -19.96
CA PRO A 320 3.32 -12.05 -19.09
C PRO A 320 2.07 -11.17 -18.96
N SER A 321 1.82 -10.72 -17.73
CA SER A 321 0.81 -9.71 -17.41
C SER A 321 1.49 -8.64 -16.57
N ASP A 322 1.17 -7.38 -16.85
CA ASP A 322 1.86 -6.24 -16.25
C ASP A 322 1.47 -5.99 -14.77
N GLU A 323 0.49 -6.72 -14.21
CA GLU A 323 0.00 -6.48 -12.83
C GLU A 323 -0.36 -7.76 -12.05
N GLU A 324 -0.46 -7.69 -10.72
CA GLU A 324 -0.90 -8.78 -9.82
C GLU A 324 -2.39 -8.67 -9.43
N ARG A 325 -3.30 -9.14 -10.29
CA ARG A 325 -4.76 -9.09 -10.10
C ARG A 325 -5.38 -10.48 -10.03
N HIS A 326 -6.61 -10.61 -9.57
CA HIS A 326 -7.32 -11.90 -9.65
C HIS A 326 -8.21 -11.91 -10.89
N LEU A 327 -7.92 -12.75 -11.88
CA LEU A 327 -8.76 -12.91 -13.06
C LEU A 327 -9.78 -14.02 -12.80
N ARG A 328 -11.03 -13.75 -13.15
CA ARG A 328 -12.19 -14.60 -12.85
C ARG A 328 -12.91 -15.05 -14.13
N ALA A 329 -12.93 -14.23 -15.16
CA ALA A 329 -13.67 -14.49 -16.40
C ALA A 329 -12.81 -14.22 -17.65
N LEU A 330 -13.22 -14.83 -18.75
CA LEU A 330 -12.74 -14.55 -20.10
C LEU A 330 -13.94 -14.14 -20.95
N MET A 331 -13.75 -13.15 -21.83
CA MET A 331 -14.71 -12.80 -22.86
C MET A 331 -13.97 -12.76 -24.19
N VAL A 332 -14.40 -13.60 -25.14
CA VAL A 332 -13.78 -13.71 -26.46
C VAL A 332 -14.74 -13.16 -27.49
N THR A 333 -14.31 -12.11 -28.18
CA THR A 333 -15.04 -11.49 -29.28
C THR A 333 -14.43 -11.94 -30.61
N GLU A 334 -15.02 -11.52 -31.74
CA GLU A 334 -14.47 -11.84 -33.06
C GLU A 334 -13.05 -11.28 -33.27
N ASP A 335 -12.78 -10.09 -32.71
CA ASP A 335 -11.53 -9.35 -32.96
C ASP A 335 -10.59 -9.27 -31.74
N ALA A 336 -11.08 -9.56 -30.54
CA ALA A 336 -10.36 -9.32 -29.28
C ALA A 336 -10.65 -10.33 -28.17
N PHE A 337 -9.67 -10.50 -27.28
CA PHE A 337 -9.76 -11.34 -26.10
C PHE A 337 -9.63 -10.48 -24.85
N TYR A 338 -10.56 -10.64 -23.91
CA TYR A 338 -10.58 -9.93 -22.66
C TYR A 338 -10.52 -10.87 -21.46
N ALA A 339 -9.79 -10.48 -20.43
CA ALA A 339 -9.77 -11.14 -19.14
C ALA A 339 -10.28 -10.17 -18.07
N LEU A 340 -11.25 -10.62 -17.26
CA LEU A 340 -11.96 -9.77 -16.30
C LEU A 340 -11.83 -10.32 -14.89
N GLY A 341 -11.85 -9.44 -13.88
CA GLY A 341 -11.49 -9.83 -12.51
C GLY A 341 -11.90 -8.83 -11.43
N SER A 342 -11.03 -7.99 -10.89
CA SER A 342 -10.28 -8.39 -9.70
C SER A 342 -11.08 -8.20 -8.40
N ASP A 343 -10.78 -9.02 -7.39
CA ASP A 343 -11.19 -8.79 -5.98
C ASP A 343 -10.50 -7.54 -5.39
N ARG A 344 -10.23 -7.56 -4.09
CA ARG A 344 -9.34 -6.60 -3.45
C ARG A 344 -7.90 -6.88 -3.84
N PHE A 345 -7.23 -5.86 -4.38
CA PHE A 345 -5.80 -5.89 -4.66
C PHE A 345 -5.11 -4.75 -3.91
N VAL A 346 -3.85 -4.94 -3.59
CA VAL A 346 -3.05 -3.93 -2.90
C VAL A 346 -2.48 -2.99 -3.95
N ASN A 347 -2.78 -1.69 -3.85
CA ASN A 347 -2.23 -0.70 -4.75
C ASN A 347 -0.77 -0.40 -4.37
N ARG A 348 0.16 -1.30 -4.75
CA ARG A 348 1.58 -1.21 -4.40
C ARG A 348 2.27 -0.21 -5.32
N LEU A 349 3.13 0.63 -4.74
CA LEU A 349 3.91 1.61 -5.51
C LEU A 349 3.03 2.50 -6.41
N ALA A 350 1.83 2.84 -5.95
CA ALA A 350 0.96 3.74 -6.68
C ALA A 350 1.56 5.16 -6.67
N PRO A 351 1.59 5.87 -7.81
CA PRO A 351 2.01 7.26 -7.84
C PRO A 351 1.02 8.15 -7.07
N PRO A 352 1.39 9.42 -6.78
CA PRO A 352 0.52 10.39 -6.14
C PRO A 352 -0.84 10.53 -6.83
N SER A 353 -1.91 10.48 -6.05
CA SER A 353 -3.30 10.60 -6.51
C SER A 353 -4.13 11.46 -5.53
N GLY A 354 -5.39 11.74 -5.89
CA GLY A 354 -6.30 12.46 -4.98
C GLY A 354 -6.60 11.71 -3.68
N GLU A 355 -6.54 10.37 -3.72
CA GLU A 355 -6.71 9.47 -2.58
C GLU A 355 -5.42 9.36 -1.76
N HIS A 356 -4.29 9.13 -2.44
CA HIS A 356 -2.96 9.03 -1.82
C HIS A 356 -2.08 10.19 -2.25
N TRP A 357 -2.07 11.27 -1.48
CA TRP A 357 -1.42 12.53 -1.89
C TRP A 357 0.07 12.41 -2.22
N PHE A 358 0.78 11.48 -1.57
CA PHE A 358 2.19 11.17 -1.86
C PHE A 358 2.37 9.75 -2.45
N GLY A 359 1.28 9.11 -2.89
CA GLY A 359 1.28 7.73 -3.37
C GLY A 359 1.38 6.71 -2.24
N THR A 360 1.70 5.47 -2.61
CA THR A 360 1.82 4.34 -1.67
C THR A 360 3.20 3.69 -1.69
N ASP A 361 3.52 2.96 -0.63
CA ASP A 361 4.73 2.13 -0.57
C ASP A 361 4.54 0.75 -1.24
N HIS A 362 5.59 -0.07 -1.23
CA HIS A 362 5.57 -1.45 -1.75
C HIS A 362 4.56 -2.39 -1.06
N LEU A 363 4.02 -2.00 0.10
CA LEU A 363 2.98 -2.75 0.80
C LEU A 363 1.60 -2.09 0.62
N GLY A 364 1.47 -1.05 -0.20
CA GLY A 364 0.22 -0.31 -0.42
C GLY A 364 -0.18 0.60 0.75
N ARG A 365 0.75 1.00 1.61
CA ARG A 365 0.47 1.92 2.73
C ARG A 365 0.60 3.38 2.27
N ASP A 366 -0.23 4.26 2.81
CA ASP A 366 -0.28 5.67 2.44
C ASP A 366 0.98 6.45 2.89
N LEU A 367 1.72 7.02 1.93
CA LEU A 367 2.98 7.71 2.21
C LEU A 367 2.78 9.08 2.84
N TYR A 368 1.66 9.76 2.58
CA TYR A 368 1.38 11.06 3.20
C TYR A 368 1.23 10.92 4.72
N SER A 369 0.39 9.98 5.14
CA SER A 369 0.15 9.66 6.56
C SER A 369 1.42 9.18 7.25
N GLN A 370 2.26 8.39 6.56
CA GLN A 370 3.60 8.03 7.07
C GLN A 370 4.50 9.25 7.28
N ASN A 371 4.57 10.18 6.32
CA ASN A 371 5.41 11.38 6.44
C ASN A 371 4.94 12.31 7.56
N VAL A 372 3.62 12.48 7.72
CA VAL A 372 3.02 13.27 8.81
C VAL A 372 3.38 12.65 10.17
N HIS A 373 3.22 11.33 10.33
CA HIS A 373 3.59 10.64 11.56
C HIS A 373 5.10 10.66 11.82
N GLY A 374 5.92 10.55 10.76
CA GLY A 374 7.38 10.57 10.82
C GLY A 374 7.97 11.82 11.47
N SER A 375 7.25 12.95 11.40
CA SER A 375 7.67 14.21 12.03
C SER A 375 7.83 14.13 13.55
N ARG A 376 7.05 13.26 14.22
CA ARG A 376 7.08 13.10 15.68
C ARG A 376 8.44 12.62 16.17
N ILE A 377 8.97 11.58 15.53
CA ILE A 377 10.25 10.99 15.91
C ILE A 377 11.39 11.97 15.66
N ALA A 378 11.40 12.61 14.48
CA ALA A 378 12.39 13.62 14.14
C ALA A 378 12.43 14.76 15.17
N LEU A 379 11.27 15.33 15.53
CA LEU A 379 11.21 16.43 16.51
C LEU A 379 11.54 15.97 17.94
N LEU A 380 11.09 14.79 18.36
CA LEU A 380 11.41 14.27 19.70
C LEU A 380 12.93 14.09 19.87
N VAL A 381 13.59 13.44 18.92
CA VAL A 381 15.05 13.30 18.97
C VAL A 381 15.74 14.65 18.83
N GLY A 382 15.26 15.49 17.90
CA GLY A 382 15.75 16.84 17.67
C GLY A 382 15.82 17.69 18.94
N PHE A 383 14.68 17.84 19.62
CA PHE A 383 14.57 18.71 20.79
C PHE A 383 15.11 18.08 22.08
N ILE A 384 14.78 16.82 22.37
CA ILE A 384 15.20 16.16 23.61
C ILE A 384 16.72 15.91 23.58
N GLY A 385 17.23 15.41 22.45
CA GLY A 385 18.66 15.22 22.24
C GLY A 385 19.41 16.54 22.41
N ALA A 386 19.00 17.60 21.70
CA ALA A 386 19.66 18.90 21.81
C ALA A 386 19.61 19.49 23.22
N ALA A 387 18.47 19.36 23.93
CA ALA A 387 18.36 19.82 25.30
C ALA A 387 19.36 19.11 26.24
N LEU A 388 19.50 17.78 26.11
CA LEU A 388 20.46 17.01 26.91
C LEU A 388 21.91 17.37 26.56
N VAL A 389 22.23 17.50 25.28
CA VAL A 389 23.56 17.91 24.78
C VAL A 389 23.98 19.24 25.37
N VAL A 390 23.08 20.24 25.30
CA VAL A 390 23.35 21.58 25.80
C VAL A 390 23.41 21.59 27.32
N LEU A 391 22.54 20.84 27.99
CA LEU A 391 22.57 20.73 29.45
C LEU A 391 23.92 20.17 29.92
N ILE A 392 24.38 19.07 29.35
CA ILE A 392 25.66 18.44 29.72
C ILE A 392 26.82 19.37 29.32
N GLY A 393 26.85 19.81 28.06
CA GLY A 393 27.93 20.60 27.50
C GLY A 393 28.11 21.94 28.20
N ALA A 394 27.02 22.70 28.40
CA ALA A 394 27.10 24.00 29.04
C ALA A 394 27.57 23.90 30.50
N ASN A 395 27.12 22.88 31.25
CA ASN A 395 27.58 22.65 32.62
C ASN A 395 29.06 22.28 32.66
N VAL A 396 29.51 21.33 31.84
CA VAL A 396 30.93 20.94 31.81
C VAL A 396 31.81 22.11 31.39
N GLY A 397 31.40 22.87 30.37
CA GLY A 397 32.13 24.06 29.92
C GLY A 397 32.20 25.17 30.98
N LEU A 398 31.09 25.41 31.69
CA LEU A 398 31.02 26.40 32.78
C LEU A 398 31.94 26.03 33.95
N VAL A 399 31.90 24.77 34.40
CA VAL A 399 32.75 24.26 35.49
C VAL A 399 34.22 24.30 35.07
N ALA A 400 34.56 23.80 33.89
CA ALA A 400 35.95 23.75 33.40
C ALA A 400 36.54 25.15 33.22
N GLY A 401 35.79 26.09 32.64
CA GLY A 401 36.24 27.47 32.43
C GLY A 401 36.37 28.27 33.73
N TYR A 402 35.55 27.96 34.75
CA TYR A 402 35.57 28.69 36.03
C TYR A 402 36.75 28.27 36.92
N PHE A 403 36.85 26.98 37.27
CA PHE A 403 37.77 26.51 38.32
C PHE A 403 39.25 26.49 37.90
N ARG A 404 39.57 26.33 36.60
CA ARG A 404 40.94 26.12 36.10
C ARG A 404 41.69 24.95 36.80
N GLY A 405 42.94 24.71 36.41
CA GLY A 405 43.83 23.75 37.08
C GLY A 405 43.43 22.29 36.90
N ARG A 406 43.41 21.49 37.99
CA ARG A 406 43.12 20.05 37.93
C ARG A 406 41.71 19.75 37.41
N THR A 407 40.69 20.45 37.86
CA THR A 407 39.29 20.24 37.43
C THR A 407 39.12 20.51 35.94
N GLU A 408 39.66 21.62 35.44
CA GLU A 408 39.67 21.94 34.02
C GLU A 408 40.42 20.88 33.21
N THR A 409 41.58 20.44 33.70
CA THR A 409 42.40 19.44 33.02
C THR A 409 41.64 18.13 32.89
N VAL A 410 41.04 17.62 33.97
CA VAL A 410 40.28 16.35 33.93
C VAL A 410 39.09 16.47 32.97
N LEU A 411 38.26 17.52 33.10
CA LEU A 411 37.08 17.69 32.25
C LEU A 411 37.46 17.85 30.76
N MET A 412 38.47 18.65 30.45
CA MET A 412 38.89 18.86 29.06
C MET A 412 39.60 17.64 28.48
N ARG A 413 40.33 16.85 29.29
CA ARG A 413 40.86 15.56 28.85
C ARG A 413 39.75 14.56 28.54
N THR A 414 38.68 14.51 29.35
CA THR A 414 37.49 13.72 29.02
C THR A 414 36.88 14.16 27.68
N VAL A 415 36.72 15.48 27.47
CA VAL A 415 36.26 16.04 26.19
C VAL A 415 37.16 15.63 25.03
N ASP A 416 38.49 15.68 25.20
CA ASP A 416 39.47 15.30 24.18
C ASP A 416 39.37 13.80 23.83
N VAL A 417 39.18 12.93 24.82
CA VAL A 417 38.95 11.48 24.60
C VAL A 417 37.66 11.26 23.82
N MET A 418 36.57 11.94 24.21
CA MET A 418 35.31 11.88 23.47
C MET A 418 35.46 12.40 22.03
N TYR A 419 36.40 13.33 21.76
CA TYR A 419 36.70 13.79 20.40
C TYR A 419 37.25 12.68 19.48
N GLY A 420 37.96 11.71 20.06
CA GLY A 420 38.50 10.57 19.32
C GLY A 420 37.46 9.53 18.91
N ILE A 421 36.24 9.58 19.45
CA ILE A 421 35.18 8.63 19.14
C ILE A 421 34.41 9.12 17.89
N PRO A 422 34.33 8.31 16.81
CA PRO A 422 33.53 8.63 15.63
C PRO A 422 32.03 8.43 15.92
N PHE A 423 31.20 9.36 15.44
CA PHE A 423 29.78 9.41 15.83
C PHE A 423 28.99 8.20 15.31
N GLU A 424 29.00 7.99 14.00
CA GLU A 424 28.18 7.00 13.31
C GLU A 424 28.59 5.57 13.68
N PRO A 425 29.89 5.20 13.70
CA PRO A 425 30.30 3.86 14.12
C PRO A 425 29.98 3.57 15.59
N PHE A 426 30.09 4.56 16.49
CA PHE A 426 29.74 4.35 17.90
C PHE A 426 28.23 4.21 18.09
N ALA A 427 27.43 5.01 17.40
CA ALA A 427 25.98 4.88 17.42
C ALA A 427 25.53 3.50 16.91
N LEU A 428 26.18 2.97 15.87
CA LEU A 428 25.98 1.60 15.40
C LEU A 428 26.30 0.57 16.50
N ILE A 429 27.44 0.69 17.17
CA ILE A 429 27.82 -0.22 18.27
C ILE A 429 26.78 -0.18 19.40
N LEU A 430 26.25 0.99 19.76
CA LEU A 430 25.20 1.09 20.78
C LEU A 430 23.93 0.32 20.38
N VAL A 431 23.52 0.41 19.12
CA VAL A 431 22.33 -0.30 18.62
C VAL A 431 22.59 -1.80 18.40
N LEU A 432 23.85 -2.22 18.27
CA LEU A 432 24.19 -3.66 18.24
C LEU A 432 24.27 -4.26 19.65
N LEU A 433 24.67 -3.47 20.65
CA LEU A 433 24.77 -3.90 22.04
C LEU A 433 23.42 -3.87 22.77
N PHE A 434 22.55 -2.93 22.38
CA PHE A 434 21.22 -2.71 22.96
C PHE A 434 20.15 -2.76 21.87
N GLU A 435 18.89 -3.02 22.24
CA GLU A 435 17.80 -3.04 21.26
C GLU A 435 17.56 -1.65 20.61
N PRO A 436 17.34 -1.59 19.27
CA PRO A 436 17.03 -0.34 18.59
C PRO A 436 15.81 0.35 19.19
N SER A 437 15.99 1.56 19.70
CA SER A 437 14.90 2.33 20.31
C SER A 437 15.17 3.83 20.25
N LEU A 438 14.09 4.62 20.39
CA LEU A 438 14.15 6.07 20.46
C LEU A 438 15.13 6.55 21.56
N PHE A 439 15.14 5.84 22.70
CA PHE A 439 16.03 6.14 23.81
C PHE A 439 17.50 5.97 23.45
N ILE A 440 17.86 4.87 22.77
CA ILE A 440 19.25 4.60 22.36
C ILE A 440 19.73 5.66 21.36
N VAL A 441 18.88 6.09 20.43
CA VAL A 441 19.21 7.17 19.48
C VAL A 441 19.46 8.48 20.22
N ILE A 442 18.57 8.89 21.14
CA ILE A 442 18.74 10.10 21.95
C ILE A 442 20.01 10.02 22.80
N LEU A 443 20.30 8.87 23.39
CA LEU A 443 21.49 8.62 24.19
C LEU A 443 22.77 8.75 23.35
N ALA A 444 22.81 8.15 22.16
CA ALA A 444 23.94 8.21 21.25
C ALA A 444 24.26 9.65 20.84
N VAL A 445 23.23 10.41 20.42
CA VAL A 445 23.33 11.84 20.11
C VAL A 445 23.86 12.63 21.31
N SER A 446 23.26 12.41 22.47
CA SER A 446 23.57 13.17 23.69
C SER A 446 24.98 12.93 24.21
N LEU A 447 25.44 11.68 24.19
CA LEU A 447 26.72 11.27 24.76
C LEU A 447 27.92 11.71 23.94
N LEU A 448 27.75 11.93 22.63
CA LEU A 448 28.87 12.21 21.73
C LEU A 448 28.95 13.67 21.28
N THR A 449 27.83 14.40 21.24
CA THR A 449 27.83 15.77 20.68
C THR A 449 28.07 16.86 21.72
N TRP A 450 27.85 16.59 23.02
CA TRP A 450 28.05 17.57 24.12
C TRP A 450 29.47 18.12 24.23
N ARG A 451 30.47 17.35 23.78
CA ARG A 451 31.90 17.71 23.79
C ARG A 451 32.18 19.04 23.08
N THR A 452 31.47 19.33 21.99
CA THR A 452 31.62 20.57 21.22
C THR A 452 31.09 21.76 21.98
N VAL A 453 29.87 21.64 22.52
CA VAL A 453 29.26 22.68 23.35
C VAL A 453 30.12 22.97 24.58
N ALA A 454 30.63 21.95 25.27
CA ALA A 454 31.51 22.13 26.43
C ALA A 454 32.75 22.95 26.12
N ARG A 455 33.42 22.66 24.99
CA ARG A 455 34.62 23.38 24.58
C ARG A 455 34.33 24.84 24.21
N LEU A 456 33.24 25.10 23.50
CA LEU A 456 32.81 26.45 23.13
C LEU A 456 32.44 27.28 24.35
N ILE A 457 31.60 26.74 25.24
CA ILE A 457 31.18 27.41 26.47
C ILE A 457 32.38 27.69 27.38
N ARG A 458 33.31 26.74 27.53
CA ARG A 458 34.56 26.96 28.29
C ARG A 458 35.33 28.18 27.75
N SER A 459 35.47 28.28 26.43
CA SER A 459 36.24 29.38 25.82
C SER A 459 35.68 30.76 26.19
N GLN A 460 34.35 30.90 26.21
CA GLN A 460 33.67 32.13 26.63
C GLN A 460 33.80 32.37 28.13
N VAL A 461 33.64 31.32 28.93
CA VAL A 461 33.74 31.41 30.39
C VAL A 461 35.14 31.86 30.82
N LEU A 462 36.20 31.37 30.16
CA LEU A 462 37.58 31.80 30.42
C LEU A 462 37.76 33.32 30.23
N SER A 463 37.10 33.90 29.22
CA SER A 463 37.12 35.35 28.97
C SER A 463 36.29 36.12 30.00
N LEU A 464 35.06 35.67 30.27
CA LEU A 464 34.13 36.34 31.19
C LEU A 464 34.63 36.35 32.63
N ARG A 465 35.29 35.27 33.06
CA ARG A 465 35.83 35.13 34.42
C ARG A 465 36.84 36.23 34.77
N GLU A 466 37.57 36.76 33.79
CA GLU A 466 38.56 37.82 34.00
C GLU A 466 37.96 39.23 34.03
N ARG A 467 36.64 39.38 33.75
CA ARG A 467 35.96 40.68 33.70
C ARG A 467 35.82 41.32 35.10
N PRO A 468 35.80 42.66 35.19
CA PRO A 468 35.72 43.38 36.47
C PRO A 468 34.52 43.02 37.34
N PHE A 469 33.34 42.75 36.75
CA PHE A 469 32.14 42.41 37.51
C PHE A 469 32.26 41.07 38.27
N VAL A 470 33.03 40.11 37.74
CA VAL A 470 33.30 38.83 38.41
C VAL A 470 34.22 39.04 39.61
N LYS A 471 35.27 39.85 39.44
CA LYS A 471 36.20 40.22 40.54
C LYS A 471 35.46 40.96 41.65
N ALA A 472 34.59 41.90 41.29
CA ALA A 472 33.75 42.63 42.25
C ALA A 472 32.80 41.70 43.02
N ALA A 473 32.15 40.75 42.35
CA ALA A 473 31.28 39.76 43.01
C ALA A 473 32.06 38.88 44.00
N ARG A 474 33.30 38.51 43.67
CA ARG A 474 34.17 37.75 44.56
C ARG A 474 34.59 38.54 45.80
N VAL A 475 34.99 39.82 45.63
CA VAL A 475 35.32 40.71 46.76
C VAL A 475 34.09 40.95 47.66
N ALA A 476 32.90 40.98 47.08
CA ALA A 476 31.63 41.08 47.81
C ALA A 476 31.21 39.77 48.52
N GLY A 477 32.02 38.71 48.50
CA GLY A 477 31.76 37.46 49.20
C GLY A 477 30.77 36.51 48.50
N ALA A 478 30.53 36.66 47.19
CA ALA A 478 29.70 35.69 46.46
C ALA A 478 30.38 34.31 46.39
N SER A 479 29.62 33.25 46.68
CA SER A 479 30.11 31.87 46.53
C SER A 479 30.35 31.50 45.07
N ASP A 480 31.20 30.49 44.82
CA ASP A 480 31.55 30.04 43.47
C ASP A 480 30.32 29.66 42.62
N LEU A 481 29.37 28.91 43.19
CA LEU A 481 28.10 28.59 42.52
C LEU A 481 27.31 29.85 42.17
N ARG A 482 27.30 30.84 43.06
CA ARG A 482 26.64 32.12 42.82
C ARG A 482 27.30 32.86 41.66
N ILE A 483 28.63 32.88 41.62
CA ILE A 483 29.39 33.51 40.54
C ILE A 483 29.13 32.81 39.21
N MET A 484 29.19 31.47 39.19
CA MET A 484 28.96 30.68 37.99
C MET A 484 27.57 30.91 37.41
N TYR A 485 26.51 30.70 38.20
CA TYR A 485 25.14 30.69 37.65
C TYR A 485 24.45 32.06 37.64
N LEU A 486 24.82 33.00 38.52
CA LEU A 486 24.19 34.32 38.55
C LEU A 486 25.00 35.41 37.86
N HIS A 487 26.32 35.24 37.71
CA HIS A 487 27.17 36.27 37.08
C HIS A 487 27.73 35.83 35.74
N ILE A 488 28.22 34.59 35.60
CA ILE A 488 28.85 34.13 34.35
C ILE A 488 27.82 33.55 33.38
N PHE A 489 27.03 32.56 33.81
CA PHE A 489 26.11 31.82 32.93
C PHE A 489 25.12 32.72 32.17
N PRO A 490 24.50 33.76 32.76
CA PRO A 490 23.60 34.66 32.02
C PRO A 490 24.28 35.40 30.86
N ASN A 491 25.60 35.62 30.94
CA ASN A 491 26.38 36.24 29.87
C ASN A 491 26.77 35.23 28.77
N VAL A 492 26.71 33.93 29.04
CA VAL A 492 26.97 32.88 28.03
C VAL A 492 25.68 32.32 27.44
N MET A 493 24.52 32.57 28.07
CA MET A 493 23.20 32.11 27.59
C MET A 493 22.94 32.36 26.10
N PRO A 494 23.27 33.52 25.50
CA PRO A 494 23.08 33.71 24.06
C PRO A 494 23.81 32.66 23.21
N LEU A 495 25.02 32.27 23.61
CA LEU A 495 25.77 31.19 22.97
C LEU A 495 25.13 29.82 23.25
N VAL A 496 24.64 29.59 24.47
CA VAL A 496 23.93 28.35 24.83
C VAL A 496 22.69 28.15 23.94
N PHE A 497 21.91 29.21 23.71
CA PHE A 497 20.74 29.16 22.83
C PHE A 497 21.11 28.99 21.36
N LEU A 498 22.20 29.61 20.90
CA LEU A 498 22.73 29.39 19.56
C LEU A 498 23.09 27.92 19.36
N GLU A 499 23.85 27.34 20.29
CA GLU A 499 24.23 25.93 20.23
C GLU A 499 23.02 25.00 20.32
N LEU A 500 22.02 25.33 21.14
CA LEU A 500 20.77 24.58 21.20
C LEU A 500 20.10 24.48 19.82
N ALA A 501 19.96 25.61 19.11
CA ALA A 501 19.39 25.62 17.78
C ALA A 501 20.23 24.75 16.81
N ILE A 502 21.56 24.93 16.78
CA ILE A 502 22.43 24.14 15.90
C ILE A 502 22.28 22.63 16.17
N ILE A 503 22.29 22.23 17.44
CA ILE A 503 22.23 20.81 17.81
C ILE A 503 20.86 20.20 17.51
N VAL A 504 19.75 20.96 17.54
CA VAL A 504 18.45 20.43 17.09
C VAL A 504 18.55 19.92 15.64
N GLY A 505 19.13 20.72 14.74
CA GLY A 505 19.31 20.32 13.34
C GLY A 505 20.24 19.11 13.19
N VAL A 506 21.36 19.10 13.91
CA VAL A 506 22.31 17.96 13.92
C VAL A 506 21.65 16.69 14.42
N SER A 507 20.83 16.78 15.46
CA SER A 507 20.14 15.64 16.08
C SER A 507 19.09 15.04 15.15
N ILE A 508 18.36 15.88 14.39
CA ILE A 508 17.41 15.43 13.37
C ILE A 508 18.13 14.69 12.23
N ILE A 509 19.26 15.21 11.75
CA ILE A 509 20.05 14.53 10.72
C ILE A 509 20.60 13.20 11.24
N ALA A 510 21.10 13.18 12.47
CA ALA A 510 21.63 11.98 13.09
C ALA A 510 20.55 10.89 13.25
N GLU A 511 19.36 11.25 13.72
CA GLU A 511 18.21 10.35 13.77
C GLU A 511 17.86 9.80 12.39
N ALA A 512 17.68 10.67 11.40
CA ALA A 512 17.34 10.25 10.05
C ALA A 512 18.40 9.33 9.44
N THR A 513 19.69 9.58 9.72
CA THR A 513 20.81 8.74 9.25
C THR A 513 20.77 7.37 9.91
N LEU A 514 20.59 7.29 11.23
CA LEU A 514 20.51 6.01 11.94
C LEU A 514 19.27 5.21 11.52
N SER A 515 18.12 5.87 11.41
CA SER A 515 16.90 5.26 10.91
C SER A 515 17.05 4.78 9.46
N PHE A 516 17.73 5.54 8.59
CA PHE A 516 18.06 5.12 7.23
C PHE A 516 18.98 3.90 7.17
N LEU A 517 19.88 3.74 8.14
CA LEU A 517 20.71 2.54 8.29
C LEU A 517 19.96 1.34 8.88
N GLY A 518 18.68 1.49 9.23
CA GLY A 518 17.87 0.43 9.86
C GLY A 518 18.03 0.34 11.37
N LEU A 519 18.60 1.38 11.99
CA LEU A 519 18.91 1.44 13.44
C LEU A 519 17.94 2.35 14.19
N GLY A 520 16.85 2.76 13.53
CA GLY A 520 15.78 3.56 14.12
C GLY A 520 14.86 2.75 15.04
N PRO A 521 13.93 3.41 15.74
CA PRO A 521 12.91 2.73 16.54
C PRO A 521 12.00 1.85 15.64
N PRO A 522 11.97 0.52 15.82
CA PRO A 522 11.36 -0.40 14.85
C PRO A 522 9.82 -0.34 14.83
N GLN A 523 9.20 0.09 15.93
CA GLN A 523 7.74 0.22 16.05
C GLN A 523 7.22 1.62 15.67
N SER A 524 8.09 2.50 15.18
CA SER A 524 7.72 3.89 14.89
C SER A 524 8.09 4.28 13.48
N ILE A 525 7.24 5.08 12.86
CA ILE A 525 7.54 5.67 11.55
C ILE A 525 8.45 6.87 11.79
N SER A 526 9.57 6.92 11.06
CA SER A 526 10.48 8.07 11.01
C SER A 526 10.82 8.37 9.54
N TRP A 527 11.18 9.62 9.23
CA TRP A 527 11.55 9.99 7.86
C TRP A 527 12.75 9.19 7.35
N GLY A 528 13.75 8.92 8.21
CA GLY A 528 14.86 8.02 7.88
C GLY A 528 14.40 6.57 7.63
N GLY A 529 13.42 6.08 8.40
CA GLY A 529 12.86 4.74 8.22
C GLY A 529 12.07 4.59 6.92
N ILE A 530 11.35 5.63 6.49
CA ILE A 530 10.67 5.65 5.18
C ILE A 530 11.71 5.50 4.05
N LEU A 531 12.82 6.26 4.13
CA LEU A 531 13.93 6.12 3.19
C LEU A 531 14.60 4.73 3.28
N HIS A 532 14.75 4.17 4.47
CA HIS A 532 15.29 2.81 4.63
C HIS A 532 14.45 1.77 3.87
N ASN A 533 13.13 1.82 4.06
CA ASN A 533 12.19 0.87 3.44
C ASN A 533 12.18 0.99 1.92
N ALA A 534 12.18 2.21 1.39
CA ALA A 534 12.24 2.41 -0.05
C ALA A 534 13.55 1.87 -0.66
N ARG A 535 14.68 2.04 0.04
CA ARG A 535 15.98 1.48 -0.39
C ARG A 535 15.95 -0.06 -0.40
N LEU A 536 15.42 -0.68 0.65
CA LEU A 536 15.35 -2.14 0.76
C LEU A 536 14.40 -2.76 -0.26
N SER A 537 13.32 -2.07 -0.62
CA SER A 537 12.35 -2.56 -1.60
C SER A 537 12.88 -2.65 -3.04
N GLY A 538 14.00 -1.98 -3.35
CA GLY A 538 14.51 -1.84 -4.71
C GLY A 538 13.80 -0.75 -5.54
N ALA A 539 12.64 -0.26 -5.10
CA ALA A 539 11.83 0.76 -5.79
C ALA A 539 12.41 2.19 -5.72
N TRP A 540 13.64 2.35 -5.24
CA TRP A 540 14.28 3.67 -5.05
C TRP A 540 14.40 4.49 -6.35
N ARG A 541 14.52 3.81 -7.49
CA ARG A 541 14.65 4.46 -8.81
C ARG A 541 13.31 4.71 -9.50
N ASP A 542 12.31 3.89 -9.20
CA ASP A 542 11.03 3.90 -9.91
C ASP A 542 9.96 4.72 -9.16
N ALA A 543 9.95 4.64 -7.82
CA ALA A 543 9.00 5.33 -6.95
C ALA A 543 9.61 6.59 -6.32
N TRP A 544 9.87 7.62 -7.13
CA TRP A 544 10.47 8.88 -6.64
C TRP A 544 9.64 9.57 -5.56
N TRP A 545 8.31 9.42 -5.59
CA TRP A 545 7.37 9.94 -4.61
C TRP A 545 7.52 9.30 -3.22
N TRP A 546 8.17 8.14 -3.11
CA TRP A 546 8.47 7.52 -1.82
C TRP A 546 9.66 8.19 -1.13
N ASN A 547 10.69 8.56 -1.88
CA ASN A 547 11.96 9.05 -1.32
C ASN A 547 11.99 10.57 -1.18
N LEU A 548 11.38 11.28 -2.13
CA LEU A 548 11.47 12.73 -2.21
C LEU A 548 10.79 13.44 -1.03
N PRO A 549 9.54 13.08 -0.63
CA PRO A 549 8.87 13.74 0.49
C PRO A 549 9.63 13.66 1.82
N PRO A 550 10.06 12.48 2.34
CA PRO A 550 10.77 12.44 3.62
C PRO A 550 12.10 13.20 3.57
N GLY A 551 12.80 13.18 2.42
CA GLY A 551 14.00 13.99 2.20
C GLY A 551 13.72 15.50 2.26
N LEU A 552 12.64 15.96 1.63
CA LEU A 552 12.21 17.36 1.68
C LEU A 552 11.81 17.80 3.09
N PHE A 553 11.09 16.95 3.84
CA PHE A 553 10.73 17.27 5.23
C PHE A 553 11.96 17.41 6.13
N ILE A 554 12.94 16.51 6.00
CA ILE A 554 14.23 16.64 6.71
C ILE A 554 14.91 17.95 6.33
N MET A 555 15.05 18.23 5.02
CA MET A 555 15.72 19.42 4.50
C MET A 555 15.07 20.71 5.01
N ILE A 556 13.75 20.84 4.87
CA ILE A 556 13.00 22.03 5.27
C ILE A 556 13.08 22.24 6.78
N THR A 557 12.98 21.16 7.57
CA THR A 557 13.08 21.23 9.03
C THR A 557 14.47 21.69 9.45
N VAL A 558 15.55 21.11 8.91
CA VAL A 558 16.92 21.51 9.23
C VAL A 558 17.20 22.94 8.78
N LEU A 559 16.76 23.33 7.59
CA LEU A 559 16.92 24.69 7.06
C LEU A 559 16.21 25.72 7.94
N SER A 560 15.03 25.38 8.46
CA SER A 560 14.27 26.24 9.37
C SER A 560 15.06 26.56 10.65
N VAL A 561 15.68 25.53 11.23
CA VAL A 561 16.52 25.63 12.41
C VAL A 561 17.81 26.40 12.11
N PHE A 562 18.40 26.21 10.93
CA PHE A 562 19.56 26.96 10.46
C PHE A 562 19.30 28.46 10.33
N PHE A 563 18.14 28.87 9.80
CA PHE A 563 17.80 30.30 9.74
C PHE A 563 17.63 30.91 11.13
N ILE A 564 17.06 30.18 12.08
CA ILE A 564 16.95 30.61 13.48
C ILE A 564 18.34 30.76 14.10
N SER A 565 19.22 29.76 13.92
CA SER A 565 20.58 29.79 14.49
C SER A 565 21.41 30.96 13.94
N ARG A 566 21.29 31.28 12.64
CA ARG A 566 21.98 32.42 12.03
C ARG A 566 21.59 33.76 12.65
N SER A 567 20.33 33.96 13.01
CA SER A 567 19.90 35.17 13.72
C SER A 567 20.43 35.21 15.17
N LEU A 568 20.43 34.06 15.85
CA LEU A 568 21.02 33.92 17.19
C LEU A 568 22.53 34.22 17.20
N GLU A 569 23.25 33.87 16.13
CA GLU A 569 24.67 34.16 15.97
C GLU A 569 24.98 35.67 16.03
N LEU A 570 24.09 36.51 15.49
CA LEU A 570 24.22 37.97 15.54
C LEU A 570 24.07 38.54 16.96
N VAL A 571 23.40 37.79 17.86
CA VAL A 571 23.30 38.14 19.29
C VAL A 571 24.51 37.62 20.04
N ALA A 572 24.92 36.38 19.75
CA ALA A 572 26.07 35.74 20.41
C ALA A 572 27.42 36.39 20.05
N ASN A 573 27.55 36.98 18.85
CA ASN A 573 28.79 37.63 18.39
C ASN A 573 28.57 39.13 18.05
N PRO A 574 28.82 40.04 19.03
CA PRO A 574 28.62 41.48 18.85
C PRO A 574 29.46 42.12 17.74
N ARG A 575 30.59 41.50 17.35
CA ARG A 575 31.48 42.02 16.30
C ARG A 575 30.83 41.95 14.90
N LEU A 576 29.86 41.05 14.71
CA LEU A 576 29.13 40.92 13.43
C LEU A 576 28.09 42.04 13.23
N ARG A 577 27.56 42.63 14.32
CA ARG A 577 26.66 43.79 14.23
C ARG A 577 27.35 45.07 13.76
N ALA A 578 28.65 45.22 13.99
CA ALA A 578 29.40 46.43 13.64
C ALA A 578 29.79 46.53 12.16
N ARG A 579 29.50 45.49 11.35
CA ARG A 579 29.82 45.43 9.90
C ARG A 579 28.57 45.51 9.00
N ARG A 580 27.37 45.54 9.57
CA ARG A 580 26.13 45.92 8.89
C ARG A 580 25.84 47.38 9.21
#